data_AF-A0A1H9FF07-F1
#
_entry.id   AF-A0A1H9FF07-F1
#
_cell.length_a   1.000
_cell.length_b   1.000
_cell.length_c   1.000
_cell.angle_alpha   90.00
_cell.angle_beta   90.00
_cell.angle_gamma   90.00
#
_symmetry.space_group_name_H-M   'P 1'
#
loop_
_entity.id
_entity.type
_entity.pdbx_description
1 polymer ?
#
loop_
_entity_poly.entity_id
_entity_poly.type
_entity_poly.pdbx_seq_one_letter_code
_entity_poly.pdbx_strand_id
1 'polypeptide(L)'
;MRKQLFTLAVAVFALLFTVSLEAQIKTPPASPTVKMKTTIGLTDVHVEYSRPGMKGRKIFAADGLVPFGEVWRTGANQATKLTFGGDVMVGGAELKAGSYAVLTKPMADSWEVMLYPYESGSWNSYTSKDPIAVAKAMSKKNGSKVETFTIEVQNYTMEGADIIMKWDETMVALPVKTKVKEAVMANIDQVMAGPSMNDYYQAASFLADNGDKKKALDYINKAVEMGGDTPRYWMVRRQALIHADLGMKETAMAAFKKSMELAKKAGNMDYVRMNEKSLKAMMK
;
A
#
# COMPACT_ATOMS: atom_id res chain seq x y z
N MET A 1 -27.77 -50.19 47.80
CA MET A 1 -27.25 -48.84 48.16
C MET A 1 -25.72 -48.77 48.22
N ARG A 2 -25.02 -49.62 48.99
CA ARG A 2 -23.53 -49.57 49.12
C ARG A 2 -22.74 -49.64 47.79
N LYS A 3 -23.15 -50.48 46.83
CA LYS A 3 -22.48 -50.57 45.51
C LYS A 3 -22.69 -49.30 44.66
N GLN A 4 -23.88 -48.70 44.71
CA GLN A 4 -24.18 -47.47 43.95
C GLN A 4 -23.49 -46.23 44.53
N LEU A 5 -23.32 -46.16 45.85
CA LEU A 5 -22.51 -45.12 46.50
C LEU A 5 -21.02 -45.23 46.14
N PHE A 6 -20.50 -46.45 45.96
CA PHE A 6 -19.11 -46.67 45.54
C PHE A 6 -18.89 -46.30 44.07
N THR A 7 -19.83 -46.62 43.18
CA THR A 7 -19.77 -46.25 41.76
C THR A 7 -19.87 -44.72 41.58
N LEU A 8 -20.71 -44.05 42.38
CA LEU A 8 -20.81 -42.59 42.36
C LEU A 8 -19.53 -41.92 42.87
N ALA A 9 -18.89 -42.47 43.91
CA ALA A 9 -17.63 -41.96 44.44
C ALA A 9 -16.46 -42.11 43.45
N VAL A 10 -16.38 -43.22 42.71
CA VAL A 10 -15.35 -43.44 41.67
C VAL A 10 -15.59 -42.54 40.45
N ALA A 11 -16.86 -42.31 40.06
CA ALA A 11 -17.19 -41.39 38.97
C ALA A 11 -16.85 -39.93 39.32
N VAL A 12 -17.08 -39.50 40.56
CA VAL A 12 -16.71 -38.15 41.04
C VAL A 12 -15.18 -38.00 41.17
N PHE A 13 -14.46 -39.06 41.55
CA PHE A 13 -13.00 -39.02 41.63
C PHE A 13 -12.31 -38.97 40.25
N ALA A 14 -12.90 -39.61 39.22
CA ALA A 14 -12.39 -39.54 37.84
C ALA A 14 -12.63 -38.18 37.16
N LEU A 15 -13.66 -37.44 37.58
CA LEU A 15 -13.95 -36.08 37.10
C LEU A 15 -12.97 -35.02 37.64
N LEU A 16 -12.23 -35.31 38.71
CA LEU A 16 -11.28 -34.37 39.34
C LEU A 16 -9.89 -34.33 38.68
N PHE A 17 -9.59 -35.20 37.71
CA PHE A 17 -8.27 -35.30 37.07
C PHE A 17 -8.18 -34.73 35.64
N THR A 18 -9.19 -33.98 35.17
CA THR A 18 -9.21 -33.45 33.78
C THR A 18 -8.81 -31.97 33.65
N VAL A 19 -8.37 -31.32 34.73
CA VAL A 19 -7.71 -30.01 34.63
C VAL A 19 -6.30 -30.20 34.08
N SER A 20 -6.20 -30.11 32.76
CA SER A 20 -4.94 -29.98 32.05
C SER A 20 -4.24 -28.70 32.54
N LEU A 21 -3.09 -28.87 33.18
CA LEU A 21 -2.18 -27.81 33.60
C LEU A 21 -1.65 -27.05 32.36
N GLU A 22 -2.26 -25.93 32.00
CA GLU A 22 -1.57 -24.88 31.25
C GLU A 22 -0.85 -23.95 32.23
N ALA A 23 0.28 -24.42 32.77
CA ALA A 23 1.16 -23.62 33.61
C ALA A 23 2.58 -23.56 33.01
N GLN A 24 2.69 -23.18 31.73
CA GLN A 24 3.94 -22.62 31.23
C GLN A 24 3.96 -21.12 31.54
N ILE A 25 5.05 -20.64 32.14
CA ILE A 25 5.28 -19.21 32.33
C ILE A 25 5.34 -18.55 30.95
N LYS A 26 4.33 -17.74 30.62
CA LYS A 26 4.31 -16.93 29.40
C LYS A 26 5.20 -15.70 29.62
N THR A 27 6.36 -15.68 28.98
CA THR A 27 7.23 -14.50 28.94
C THR A 27 7.00 -13.72 27.63
N PRO A 28 7.19 -12.40 27.62
CA PRO A 28 7.13 -11.63 26.38
C PRO A 28 8.17 -12.15 25.37
N PRO A 29 7.80 -12.35 24.10
CA PRO A 29 8.75 -12.81 23.09
C PRO A 29 9.86 -11.77 22.92
N ALA A 30 11.11 -12.25 22.81
CA ALA A 30 12.27 -11.38 22.61
C ALA A 30 12.21 -10.55 21.32
N SER A 31 11.40 -10.98 20.36
CA SER A 31 11.13 -10.29 19.09
C SER A 31 9.65 -10.41 18.78
N PRO A 32 8.82 -9.44 19.18
CA PRO A 32 7.38 -9.46 18.93
C PRO A 32 7.08 -9.51 17.43
N THR A 33 6.02 -10.24 17.08
CA THR A 33 5.49 -10.26 15.71
C THR A 33 4.60 -9.04 15.48
N VAL A 34 4.73 -8.42 14.32
CA VAL A 34 3.84 -7.37 13.84
C VAL A 34 3.20 -7.79 12.54
N LYS A 35 1.94 -7.40 12.37
CA LYS A 35 1.18 -7.53 11.13
C LYS A 35 0.69 -6.14 10.74
N MET A 36 1.00 -5.73 9.52
CA MET A 36 0.54 -4.47 8.95
C MET A 36 -0.30 -4.78 7.72
N LYS A 37 -1.45 -4.12 7.60
CA LYS A 37 -2.27 -4.11 6.39
C LYS A 37 -2.36 -2.67 5.88
N THR A 38 -2.15 -2.48 4.59
CA THR A 38 -2.35 -1.22 3.90
C THR A 38 -2.83 -1.48 2.47
N THR A 39 -3.15 -0.44 1.72
CA THR A 39 -3.52 -0.54 0.30
C THR A 39 -2.60 0.39 -0.50
N ILE A 40 -1.97 -0.15 -1.55
CA ILE A 40 -1.21 0.63 -2.53
C ILE A 40 -2.04 0.67 -3.81
N GLY A 41 -2.40 1.87 -4.28
CA GLY A 41 -3.39 1.99 -5.36
C GLY A 41 -4.72 1.31 -4.97
N LEU A 42 -5.06 0.20 -5.63
CA LEU A 42 -6.21 -0.65 -5.31
C LEU A 42 -5.80 -2.05 -4.80
N THR A 43 -4.51 -2.27 -4.55
CA THR A 43 -3.97 -3.57 -4.13
C THR A 43 -3.74 -3.60 -2.62
N ASP A 44 -4.40 -4.53 -1.93
CA ASP A 44 -4.12 -4.81 -0.52
C ASP A 44 -2.70 -5.39 -0.36
N VAL A 45 -1.94 -4.84 0.58
CA VAL A 45 -0.57 -5.25 0.90
C VAL A 45 -0.49 -5.56 2.39
N HIS A 46 -0.06 -6.78 2.71
CA HIS A 46 0.16 -7.22 4.07
C HIS A 46 1.65 -7.49 4.31
N VAL A 47 2.15 -7.04 5.46
CA VAL A 47 3.52 -7.30 5.93
C VAL A 47 3.43 -8.00 7.28
N GLU A 48 4.03 -9.18 7.40
CA GLU A 48 4.10 -9.94 8.64
C GLU A 48 5.54 -10.37 8.93
N TYR A 49 6.08 -9.97 10.08
CA TYR A 49 7.44 -10.29 10.50
C TYR A 49 7.62 -10.14 12.01
N SER A 50 8.66 -10.78 12.56
CA SER A 50 9.10 -10.51 13.95
C SER A 50 10.22 -9.49 13.98
N ARG A 51 10.16 -8.59 14.97
CA ARG A 51 11.02 -7.39 15.07
C ARG A 51 12.19 -7.60 16.03
N PRO A 52 13.42 -7.90 15.56
CA PRO A 52 14.60 -7.96 16.43
C PRO A 52 15.01 -6.57 16.94
N GLY A 53 15.50 -6.51 18.18
CA GLY A 53 16.10 -5.30 18.77
C GLY A 53 17.64 -5.31 18.70
N MET A 54 18.29 -4.14 18.69
CA MET A 54 19.75 -4.03 18.68
C MET A 54 20.36 -4.56 19.98
N LYS A 55 19.83 -4.13 21.12
CA LYS A 55 20.32 -4.51 22.46
C LYS A 55 21.83 -4.26 22.61
N GLY A 56 22.30 -3.12 22.14
CA GLY A 56 23.72 -2.72 22.18
C GLY A 56 24.64 -3.43 21.18
N ARG A 57 24.12 -4.29 20.30
CA ARG A 57 24.89 -5.01 19.28
C ARG A 57 25.07 -4.17 18.02
N LYS A 58 26.21 -4.34 17.37
CA LYS A 58 26.46 -3.88 16.00
C LYS A 58 25.61 -4.72 15.03
N ILE A 59 24.80 -4.07 14.20
CA ILE A 59 23.85 -4.78 13.33
C ILE A 59 24.49 -5.20 12.01
N PHE A 60 24.73 -4.25 11.11
CA PHE A 60 25.23 -4.52 9.76
C PHE A 60 26.73 -4.24 9.69
N ALA A 61 27.54 -5.30 9.65
CA ALA A 61 29.00 -5.24 9.53
C ALA A 61 29.54 -6.62 9.18
N ALA A 62 30.80 -6.76 8.75
CA ALA A 62 31.39 -8.08 8.52
C ALA A 62 31.33 -9.00 9.78
N ASP A 63 31.42 -8.41 10.97
CA ASP A 63 31.36 -9.05 12.30
C ASP A 63 30.05 -8.75 13.06
N GLY A 64 29.03 -8.24 12.37
CA GLY A 64 27.77 -7.81 12.97
C GLY A 64 26.78 -8.96 13.22
N LEU A 65 25.67 -8.63 13.88
CA LEU A 65 24.55 -9.57 14.05
C LEU A 65 23.97 -10.04 12.70
N VAL A 66 24.01 -9.16 11.69
CA VAL A 66 23.70 -9.48 10.30
C VAL A 66 24.95 -9.20 9.47
N PRO A 67 25.79 -10.24 9.23
CA PRO A 67 27.02 -10.08 8.47
C PRO A 67 26.78 -9.62 7.04
N PHE A 68 27.65 -8.74 6.53
CA PHE A 68 27.59 -8.38 5.11
C PHE A 68 27.88 -9.58 4.22
N GLY A 69 27.11 -9.71 3.14
CA GLY A 69 27.24 -10.81 2.18
C GLY A 69 26.55 -12.10 2.61
N GLU A 70 25.94 -12.15 3.79
CA GLU A 70 25.22 -13.33 4.28
C GLU A 70 23.71 -13.21 4.09
N VAL A 71 23.06 -14.34 3.82
CA VAL A 71 21.61 -14.40 3.68
C VAL A 71 20.95 -14.33 5.06
N TRP A 72 19.98 -13.43 5.17
CA TRP A 72 19.21 -13.17 6.38
C TRP A 72 17.72 -13.29 6.10
N ARG A 73 16.97 -13.85 7.04
CA ARG A 73 15.49 -13.95 7.02
C ARG A 73 14.73 -12.62 7.08
N THR A 74 15.44 -11.49 7.07
CA THR A 74 14.86 -10.13 7.09
C THR A 74 13.95 -9.90 8.30
N GLY A 75 14.36 -10.37 9.48
CA GLY A 75 13.60 -10.31 10.73
C GLY A 75 14.10 -11.31 11.77
N ALA A 76 13.22 -11.68 12.70
CA ALA A 76 13.45 -12.73 13.69
C ALA A 76 12.44 -13.89 13.53
N ASN A 77 12.72 -15.03 14.14
CA ASN A 77 11.86 -16.21 14.16
C ASN A 77 11.55 -16.76 12.75
N GLN A 78 10.41 -16.39 12.17
CA GLN A 78 9.95 -16.84 10.87
C GLN A 78 10.49 -15.95 9.73
N ALA A 79 10.46 -16.47 8.50
CA ALA A 79 10.70 -15.65 7.32
C ALA A 79 9.66 -14.52 7.23
N THR A 80 10.13 -13.31 6.94
CA THR A 80 9.25 -12.17 6.67
C THR A 80 8.33 -12.48 5.51
N LYS A 81 7.04 -12.18 5.68
CA LYS A 81 6.00 -12.46 4.71
C LYS A 81 5.44 -11.15 4.14
N LEU A 82 5.44 -11.04 2.82
CA LEU A 82 4.73 -10.01 2.07
C LEU A 82 3.58 -10.65 1.31
N THR A 83 2.37 -10.12 1.44
CA THR A 83 1.22 -10.57 0.65
C THR A 83 0.69 -9.42 -0.19
N PHE A 84 0.48 -9.67 -1.48
CA PHE A 84 -0.11 -8.74 -2.43
C PHE A 84 -1.45 -9.30 -2.93
N GLY A 85 -2.52 -8.51 -2.82
CA GLY A 85 -3.86 -8.88 -3.29
C GLY A 85 -4.06 -8.76 -4.80
N GLY A 86 -3.05 -8.29 -5.52
CA GLY A 86 -3.05 -8.07 -6.97
C GLY A 86 -1.64 -8.19 -7.52
N ASP A 87 -1.53 -8.26 -8.85
CA ASP A 87 -0.24 -8.24 -9.54
C ASP A 87 0.49 -6.91 -9.26
N VAL A 88 1.78 -7.01 -8.92
CA VAL A 88 2.63 -5.87 -8.56
C VAL A 88 3.99 -5.97 -9.24
N MET A 89 4.71 -4.85 -9.28
CA MET A 89 6.12 -4.80 -9.62
C MET A 89 6.90 -4.37 -8.39
N VAL A 90 7.84 -5.20 -7.93
CA VAL A 90 8.63 -4.99 -6.72
C VAL A 90 10.10 -4.86 -7.10
N GLY A 91 10.68 -3.67 -6.89
CA GLY A 91 12.07 -3.39 -7.23
C GLY A 91 12.43 -3.69 -8.69
N GLY A 92 11.46 -3.53 -9.60
CA GLY A 92 11.60 -3.81 -11.04
C GLY A 92 11.19 -5.22 -11.48
N ALA A 93 10.94 -6.15 -10.55
CA ALA A 93 10.48 -7.51 -10.88
C ALA A 93 8.96 -7.62 -10.85
N GLU A 94 8.35 -8.23 -11.88
CA GLU A 94 6.91 -8.52 -11.88
C GLU A 94 6.57 -9.72 -10.99
N LEU A 95 5.56 -9.55 -10.14
CA LEU A 95 5.04 -10.57 -9.25
C LEU A 95 3.53 -10.66 -9.40
N LYS A 96 3.03 -11.89 -9.30
CA LYS A 96 1.61 -12.17 -9.28
C LYS A 96 1.01 -11.86 -7.91
N ALA A 97 -0.31 -11.71 -7.86
CA ALA A 97 -1.01 -11.73 -6.58
C ALA A 97 -0.64 -13.00 -5.79
N GLY A 98 -0.30 -12.86 -4.51
CA GLY A 98 0.19 -13.98 -3.72
C GLY A 98 0.94 -13.58 -2.45
N SER A 99 1.37 -14.60 -1.72
CA SER A 99 2.22 -14.46 -0.54
C SER A 99 3.65 -14.84 -0.86
N TYR A 100 4.60 -14.04 -0.38
CA TYR A 100 6.02 -14.18 -0.64
C TYR A 100 6.83 -14.17 0.65
N ALA A 101 7.77 -15.10 0.79
CA ALA A 101 8.82 -15.05 1.80
C ALA A 101 9.94 -14.12 1.33
N VAL A 102 10.43 -13.27 2.24
CA VAL A 102 11.48 -12.29 1.99
C VAL A 102 12.75 -12.69 2.72
N LEU A 103 13.79 -13.01 1.95
CA LEU A 103 15.14 -13.12 2.46
C LEU A 103 15.95 -11.95 1.89
N THR A 104 16.96 -11.49 2.62
CA THR A 104 17.82 -10.40 2.18
C THR A 104 19.27 -10.81 2.30
N LYS A 105 20.12 -10.28 1.42
CA LYS A 105 21.57 -10.35 1.55
C LYS A 105 22.10 -8.91 1.66
N PRO A 106 22.28 -8.40 2.89
CA PRO A 106 22.77 -7.04 3.08
C PRO A 106 24.23 -6.90 2.66
N MET A 107 24.55 -5.83 1.94
CA MET A 107 25.90 -5.35 1.67
C MET A 107 26.02 -3.91 2.17
N ALA A 108 27.23 -3.34 2.10
CA ALA A 108 27.48 -2.00 2.62
C ALA A 108 26.67 -0.91 1.90
N ASP A 109 26.56 -1.00 0.57
CA ASP A 109 25.92 0.02 -0.29
C ASP A 109 24.51 -0.35 -0.75
N SER A 110 24.12 -1.62 -0.62
CA SER A 110 22.88 -2.14 -1.17
C SER A 110 22.50 -3.46 -0.52
N TRP A 111 21.21 -3.82 -0.59
CA TRP A 111 20.71 -5.14 -0.21
C TRP A 111 20.17 -5.83 -1.45
N GLU A 112 20.42 -7.13 -1.58
CA GLU A 112 19.62 -7.98 -2.46
C GLU A 112 18.40 -8.43 -1.67
N VAL A 113 17.21 -8.11 -2.16
CA VAL A 113 15.93 -8.54 -1.59
C VAL A 113 15.40 -9.67 -2.46
N MET A 114 15.38 -10.88 -1.90
CA MET A 114 14.99 -12.10 -2.57
C MET A 114 13.57 -12.48 -2.18
N LEU A 115 12.76 -12.79 -3.19
CA LEU A 115 11.34 -13.12 -3.03
C LEU A 115 11.09 -14.55 -3.49
N TYR A 116 10.40 -15.31 -2.64
CA TYR A 116 10.05 -16.71 -2.87
C TYR A 116 8.55 -16.89 -2.65
N PRO A 117 7.85 -17.77 -3.40
CA PRO A 117 6.50 -18.18 -3.03
C PRO A 117 6.47 -18.64 -1.57
N TYR A 118 5.53 -18.13 -0.77
CA TYR A 118 5.48 -18.45 0.65
C TYR A 118 4.89 -19.84 0.88
N GLU A 119 5.74 -20.81 1.15
CA GLU A 119 5.37 -22.22 1.38
C GLU A 119 5.54 -22.64 2.85
N SER A 120 6.37 -21.92 3.61
CA SER A 120 6.69 -22.22 5.01
C SER A 120 7.13 -20.97 5.78
N GLY A 121 6.89 -20.94 7.10
CA GLY A 121 7.48 -19.93 7.98
C GLY A 121 8.97 -20.15 8.27
N SER A 122 9.51 -21.33 7.98
CA SER A 122 10.93 -21.65 8.21
C SER A 122 11.81 -21.04 7.11
N TRP A 123 12.63 -20.05 7.47
CA TRP A 123 13.48 -19.36 6.49
C TRP A 123 14.53 -20.28 5.84
N ASN A 124 15.00 -21.31 6.56
CA ASN A 124 15.93 -22.33 6.04
C ASN A 124 15.34 -23.14 4.87
N SER A 125 14.00 -23.17 4.70
CA SER A 125 13.37 -23.89 3.59
C SER A 125 13.57 -23.19 2.23
N TYR A 126 14.07 -21.96 2.22
CA TYR A 126 14.27 -21.14 1.03
C TYR A 126 15.75 -21.00 0.64
N THR A 127 16.69 -21.24 1.55
CA THR A 127 18.13 -20.98 1.30
C THR A 127 18.75 -21.91 0.26
N SER A 128 18.12 -23.05 -0.03
CA SER A 128 18.51 -23.99 -1.10
C SER A 128 17.68 -23.83 -2.38
N LYS A 129 16.74 -22.89 -2.42
CA LYS A 129 15.87 -22.63 -3.57
C LYS A 129 16.32 -21.38 -4.32
N ASP A 130 15.98 -21.31 -5.59
CA ASP A 130 16.13 -20.09 -6.37
C ASP A 130 14.97 -19.12 -6.07
N PRO A 131 15.25 -17.84 -5.84
CA PRO A 131 14.20 -16.83 -5.72
C PRO A 131 13.55 -16.60 -7.07
N ILE A 132 12.23 -16.36 -7.07
CA ILE A 132 11.50 -15.99 -8.28
C ILE A 132 11.77 -14.54 -8.71
N ALA A 133 12.30 -13.73 -7.79
CA ALA A 133 12.71 -12.36 -8.05
C ALA A 133 13.81 -11.94 -7.06
N VAL A 134 14.78 -11.17 -7.57
CA VAL A 134 15.80 -10.50 -6.77
C VAL A 134 15.78 -9.02 -7.11
N ALA A 135 15.48 -8.19 -6.11
CA ALA A 135 15.46 -6.75 -6.25
C ALA A 135 16.65 -6.13 -5.53
N LYS A 136 17.36 -5.21 -6.19
CA LYS A 136 18.42 -4.44 -5.55
C LYS A 136 17.84 -3.19 -4.89
N ALA A 137 18.03 -3.06 -3.58
CA ALA A 137 17.61 -1.88 -2.81
C ALA A 137 18.85 -1.13 -2.29
N MET A 138 18.98 0.16 -2.61
CA MET A 138 20.14 0.94 -2.20
C MET A 138 20.11 1.25 -0.70
N SER A 139 21.22 0.96 -0.02
CA SER A 139 21.42 1.27 1.38
C SER A 139 21.72 2.75 1.55
N LYS A 140 21.07 3.36 2.53
CA LYS A 140 21.26 4.76 2.91
C LYS A 140 21.38 4.84 4.42
N LYS A 141 22.10 5.87 4.87
CA LYS A 141 22.13 6.22 6.28
C LYS A 141 20.77 6.78 6.70
N ASN A 142 20.17 6.18 7.72
CA ASN A 142 19.00 6.72 8.39
C ASN A 142 19.44 7.84 9.34
N GLY A 143 18.70 8.95 9.36
CA GLY A 143 19.07 10.15 10.13
C GLY A 143 19.10 9.95 11.66
N SER A 144 18.61 8.82 12.15
CA SER A 144 18.65 8.42 13.55
C SER A 144 18.80 6.90 13.68
N LYS A 145 19.25 6.44 14.86
CA LYS A 145 19.30 5.02 15.19
C LYS A 145 17.89 4.46 15.42
N VAL A 146 17.60 3.34 14.78
CA VAL A 146 16.36 2.57 14.96
C VAL A 146 16.67 1.32 15.80
N GLU A 147 16.26 1.32 17.07
CA GLU A 147 16.55 0.20 18.00
C GLU A 147 15.90 -1.12 17.58
N THR A 148 14.67 -1.06 17.08
CA THR A 148 13.89 -2.25 16.71
C THR A 148 13.70 -2.29 15.21
N PHE A 149 14.12 -3.37 14.55
CA PHE A 149 13.95 -3.53 13.11
C PHE A 149 12.51 -3.25 12.70
N THR A 150 12.35 -2.39 11.71
CA THR A 150 11.04 -1.87 11.32
C THR A 150 10.90 -1.89 9.80
N ILE A 151 9.81 -2.49 9.33
CA ILE A 151 9.32 -2.44 7.96
C ILE A 151 8.06 -1.57 7.92
N GLU A 152 8.05 -0.56 7.06
CA GLU A 152 6.95 0.39 6.86
C GLU A 152 6.62 0.52 5.37
N VAL A 153 5.39 0.91 5.03
CA VAL A 153 5.04 1.34 3.67
C VAL A 153 4.87 2.85 3.67
N GLN A 154 5.66 3.55 2.85
CA GLN A 154 5.76 5.01 2.82
C GLN A 154 5.82 5.53 1.37
N ASN A 155 5.89 6.85 1.20
CA ASN A 155 6.06 7.50 -0.11
C ASN A 155 4.98 7.12 -1.13
N TYR A 156 3.72 7.14 -0.68
CA TYR A 156 2.58 6.82 -1.53
C TYR A 156 2.48 7.77 -2.72
N THR A 157 2.30 7.15 -3.88
CA THR A 157 1.89 7.78 -5.12
C THR A 157 0.57 7.14 -5.54
N MET A 158 -0.03 7.62 -6.63
CA MET A 158 -1.23 6.98 -7.17
C MET A 158 -0.98 5.51 -7.54
N GLU A 159 0.19 5.20 -8.13
CA GLU A 159 0.50 3.88 -8.70
C GLU A 159 1.35 2.98 -7.81
N GLY A 160 1.90 3.49 -6.71
CA GLY A 160 2.90 2.76 -5.95
C GLY A 160 3.21 3.37 -4.60
N ALA A 161 4.05 2.67 -3.84
CA ALA A 161 4.63 3.12 -2.58
C ALA A 161 5.96 2.38 -2.36
N ASP A 162 6.76 2.81 -1.39
CA ASP A 162 8.00 2.13 -1.02
C ASP A 162 7.80 1.28 0.23
N ILE A 163 8.26 0.03 0.19
CA ILE A 163 8.49 -0.77 1.39
C ILE A 163 9.86 -0.37 1.95
N ILE A 164 9.87 0.32 3.09
CA ILE A 164 11.08 0.79 3.74
C ILE A 164 11.46 -0.16 4.87
N MET A 165 12.70 -0.65 4.86
CA MET A 165 13.27 -1.47 5.93
C MET A 165 14.36 -0.66 6.66
N LYS A 166 14.25 -0.54 7.99
CA LYS A 166 15.16 0.26 8.83
C LYS A 166 15.64 -0.52 10.04
N TRP A 167 16.96 -0.48 10.31
CA TRP A 167 17.55 -0.93 11.57
C TRP A 167 18.85 -0.19 11.83
N ASP A 168 19.13 0.16 13.09
CA ASP A 168 20.28 0.99 13.44
C ASP A 168 20.27 2.28 12.60
N GLU A 169 21.40 2.71 12.06
CA GLU A 169 21.50 3.85 11.13
C GLU A 169 21.35 3.43 9.67
N THR A 170 20.84 2.23 9.36
CA THR A 170 20.68 1.75 7.98
C THR A 170 19.22 1.73 7.56
N MET A 171 18.95 2.22 6.35
CA MET A 171 17.66 2.08 5.69
C MET A 171 17.82 1.66 4.23
N VAL A 172 16.90 0.84 3.75
CA VAL A 172 16.71 0.55 2.32
C VAL A 172 15.25 0.79 1.94
N ALA A 173 15.03 1.19 0.69
CA ALA A 173 13.71 1.37 0.12
C ALA A 173 13.52 0.40 -1.04
N LEU A 174 12.43 -0.36 -1.02
CA LEU A 174 12.03 -1.26 -2.07
C LEU A 174 10.76 -0.72 -2.73
N PRO A 175 10.86 -0.13 -3.94
CA PRO A 175 9.70 0.42 -4.64
C PRO A 175 8.72 -0.69 -5.02
N VAL A 176 7.43 -0.45 -4.78
CA VAL A 176 6.32 -1.29 -5.20
C VAL A 176 5.40 -0.47 -6.09
N LYS A 177 5.16 -0.96 -7.32
CA LYS A 177 4.16 -0.42 -8.23
C LYS A 177 3.03 -1.42 -8.43
N THR A 178 1.83 -0.90 -8.61
CA THR A 178 0.61 -1.67 -8.84
C THR A 178 0.09 -1.38 -10.24
N LYS A 179 -0.75 -2.29 -10.77
CA LYS A 179 -1.44 -2.10 -12.05
C LYS A 179 -2.73 -1.28 -11.91
N VAL A 180 -2.71 -0.25 -11.06
CA VAL A 180 -3.90 0.53 -10.72
C VAL A 180 -4.47 1.26 -11.92
N LYS A 181 -3.62 1.73 -12.84
CA LYS A 181 -4.09 2.47 -14.01
C LYS A 181 -4.89 1.55 -14.93
N GLU A 182 -4.37 0.37 -15.19
CA GLU A 182 -5.04 -0.67 -15.97
C GLU A 182 -6.35 -1.12 -15.31
N ALA A 183 -6.33 -1.33 -13.98
CA ALA A 183 -7.52 -1.72 -13.23
C ALA A 183 -8.62 -0.63 -13.27
N VAL A 184 -8.25 0.64 -13.09
CA VAL A 184 -9.20 1.76 -13.17
C VAL A 184 -9.72 1.92 -14.59
N MET A 185 -8.88 1.80 -15.62
CA MET A 185 -9.31 1.87 -17.01
C MET A 185 -10.29 0.75 -17.37
N ALA A 186 -10.01 -0.49 -16.97
CA ALA A 186 -10.93 -1.60 -17.18
C ALA A 186 -12.27 -1.39 -16.44
N ASN A 187 -12.23 -0.83 -15.23
CA ASN A 187 -13.44 -0.49 -14.48
C ASN A 187 -14.23 0.65 -15.16
N ILE A 188 -13.56 1.68 -15.67
CA ILE A 188 -14.19 2.75 -16.45
C ILE A 188 -14.93 2.14 -17.64
N ASP A 189 -14.27 1.28 -18.43
CA ASP A 189 -14.89 0.68 -19.62
C ASP A 189 -16.15 -0.13 -19.28
N GLN A 190 -16.15 -0.85 -18.14
CA GLN A 190 -17.34 -1.56 -17.65
C GLN A 190 -18.47 -0.60 -17.22
N VAL A 191 -18.15 0.44 -16.44
CA VAL A 191 -19.15 1.39 -15.89
C VAL A 191 -19.75 2.25 -17.00
N MET A 192 -19.00 2.54 -18.06
CA MET A 192 -19.47 3.32 -19.21
C MET A 192 -20.56 2.62 -20.04
N ALA A 193 -20.96 1.38 -19.71
CA ALA A 193 -22.14 0.71 -20.29
C ALA A 193 -23.47 1.30 -19.79
N GLY A 194 -23.50 1.93 -18.61
CA GLY A 194 -24.69 2.58 -18.05
C GLY A 194 -24.32 3.68 -17.06
N PRO A 195 -23.58 4.72 -17.50
CA PRO A 195 -22.92 5.66 -16.58
C PRO A 195 -23.89 6.68 -16.00
N SER A 196 -23.73 6.98 -14.72
CA SER A 196 -24.31 8.17 -14.09
C SER A 196 -23.51 9.44 -14.43
N MET A 197 -24.09 10.60 -14.12
CA MET A 197 -23.37 11.88 -14.17
C MET A 197 -22.05 11.84 -13.38
N ASN A 198 -22.05 11.21 -12.20
CA ASN A 198 -20.86 11.13 -11.38
C ASN A 198 -19.82 10.19 -11.99
N ASP A 199 -20.24 9.09 -12.63
CA ASP A 199 -19.32 8.16 -13.28
C ASP A 199 -18.59 8.83 -14.44
N TYR A 200 -19.30 9.61 -15.26
CA TYR A 200 -18.67 10.43 -16.30
C TYR A 200 -17.66 11.42 -15.71
N TYR A 201 -17.99 12.10 -14.61
CA TYR A 201 -17.08 13.02 -13.94
C TYR A 201 -15.83 12.32 -13.39
N GLN A 202 -15.98 11.17 -12.74
CA GLN A 202 -14.86 10.41 -12.17
C GLN A 202 -13.96 9.86 -13.28
N ALA A 203 -14.54 9.28 -14.34
CA ALA A 203 -13.79 8.79 -15.49
C ALA A 203 -13.05 9.93 -16.20
N ALA A 204 -13.71 11.07 -16.43
CA ALA A 204 -13.07 12.24 -17.01
C ALA A 204 -11.92 12.77 -16.13
N SER A 205 -12.12 12.79 -14.82
CA SER A 205 -11.08 13.23 -13.89
C SER A 205 -9.86 12.31 -13.95
N PHE A 206 -10.08 11.00 -13.90
CA PHE A 206 -9.00 10.04 -14.01
C PHE A 206 -8.25 10.14 -15.34
N LEU A 207 -8.97 10.18 -16.47
CA LEU A 207 -8.40 10.24 -17.81
C LEU A 207 -7.59 11.52 -18.06
N ALA A 208 -8.04 12.66 -17.55
CA ALA A 208 -7.31 13.91 -17.76
C ALA A 208 -5.97 13.95 -17.00
N ASP A 209 -5.87 13.27 -15.85
CA ASP A 209 -4.62 13.19 -15.09
C ASP A 209 -3.71 12.06 -15.57
N ASN A 210 -4.26 10.99 -16.14
CA ASN A 210 -3.53 9.73 -16.34
C ASN A 210 -3.64 9.08 -17.73
N GLY A 211 -4.41 9.66 -18.66
CA GLY A 211 -4.72 9.02 -19.93
C GLY A 211 -5.07 10.00 -21.05
N ASP A 212 -6.05 9.61 -21.88
CA ASP A 212 -6.47 10.39 -23.04
C ASP A 212 -7.30 11.61 -22.62
N LYS A 213 -6.67 12.79 -22.69
CA LYS A 213 -7.31 14.07 -22.37
C LYS A 213 -8.47 14.44 -23.29
N LYS A 214 -8.52 13.92 -24.53
CA LYS A 214 -9.68 14.13 -25.42
C LYS A 214 -10.87 13.29 -24.98
N LYS A 215 -10.64 12.01 -24.65
CA LYS A 215 -11.68 11.15 -24.05
C LYS A 215 -12.16 11.73 -22.71
N ALA A 216 -11.25 12.31 -21.92
CA ALA A 216 -11.61 13.05 -20.71
C ALA A 216 -12.53 14.24 -20.99
N LEU A 217 -12.26 15.01 -22.05
CA LEU A 217 -13.10 16.12 -22.48
C LEU A 217 -14.51 15.65 -22.87
N ASP A 218 -14.62 14.56 -23.63
CA ASP A 218 -15.92 14.00 -24.01
C ASP A 218 -16.75 13.60 -22.79
N TYR A 219 -16.12 12.94 -21.82
CA TYR A 219 -16.80 12.49 -20.61
C TYR A 219 -17.19 13.66 -19.69
N ILE A 220 -16.33 14.66 -19.50
CA ILE A 220 -16.70 15.80 -18.65
C ILE A 220 -17.81 16.63 -19.28
N ASN A 221 -17.86 16.74 -20.62
CA ASN A 221 -18.94 17.43 -21.32
C ASN A 221 -20.28 16.74 -21.03
N LYS A 222 -20.34 15.41 -21.17
CA LYS A 222 -21.53 14.63 -20.82
C LYS A 222 -21.95 14.82 -19.36
N ALA A 223 -21.02 14.81 -18.41
CA ALA A 223 -21.33 15.04 -17.00
C ALA A 223 -21.94 16.44 -16.76
N VAL A 224 -21.40 17.47 -17.40
CA VAL A 224 -21.89 18.85 -17.30
C VAL A 224 -23.26 18.99 -17.98
N GLU A 225 -23.45 18.40 -19.16
CA GLU A 225 -24.72 18.41 -19.91
C GLU A 225 -25.85 17.73 -19.14
N MET A 226 -25.59 16.59 -18.49
CA MET A 226 -26.55 15.92 -17.62
C MET A 226 -27.00 16.78 -16.44
N GLY A 227 -26.21 17.81 -16.07
CA GLY A 227 -26.54 18.78 -15.04
C GLY A 227 -27.53 19.87 -15.50
N GLY A 228 -27.86 19.93 -16.79
CA GLY A 228 -28.77 20.90 -17.38
C GLY A 228 -28.33 22.34 -17.11
N ASP A 229 -29.29 23.18 -16.70
CA ASP A 229 -29.06 24.61 -16.44
C ASP A 229 -28.27 24.88 -15.15
N THR A 230 -28.24 23.90 -14.23
CA THR A 230 -27.57 24.01 -12.94
C THR A 230 -26.51 22.91 -12.76
N PRO A 231 -25.49 22.86 -13.63
CA PRO A 231 -24.46 21.85 -13.51
C PRO A 231 -23.65 22.08 -12.23
N ARG A 232 -23.08 21.00 -11.70
CA ARG A 232 -22.29 21.05 -10.47
C ARG A 232 -21.03 21.88 -10.71
N TYR A 233 -20.82 22.94 -9.92
CA TYR A 233 -19.72 23.89 -10.13
C TYR A 233 -18.34 23.22 -10.18
N TRP A 234 -18.12 22.13 -9.44
CA TRP A 234 -16.87 21.38 -9.46
C TRP A 234 -16.65 20.58 -10.75
N MET A 235 -17.72 20.07 -11.36
CA MET A 235 -17.64 19.41 -12.67
C MET A 235 -17.31 20.42 -13.77
N VAL A 236 -17.96 21.60 -13.74
CA VAL A 236 -17.65 22.70 -14.67
C VAL A 236 -16.21 23.20 -14.45
N ARG A 237 -15.71 23.23 -13.20
CA ARG A 237 -14.31 23.55 -12.93
C ARG A 237 -13.37 22.51 -13.56
N ARG A 238 -13.69 21.22 -13.44
CA ARG A 238 -12.88 20.15 -14.03
C ARG A 238 -12.87 20.26 -15.56
N GLN A 239 -14.00 20.57 -16.17
CA GLN A 239 -14.09 20.88 -17.61
C GLN A 239 -13.14 22.01 -18.00
N ALA A 240 -13.13 23.10 -17.24
CA ALA A 240 -12.25 24.23 -17.48
C ALA A 240 -10.76 23.87 -17.41
N LEU A 241 -10.36 23.03 -16.44
CA LEU A 241 -9.00 22.52 -16.32
C LEU A 241 -8.62 21.65 -17.53
N ILE A 242 -9.52 20.77 -17.98
CA ILE A 242 -9.30 19.92 -19.15
C ILE A 242 -9.16 20.76 -20.43
N HIS A 243 -10.01 21.78 -20.60
CA HIS A 243 -9.85 22.73 -21.71
C HIS A 243 -8.49 23.43 -21.68
N ALA A 244 -8.05 23.89 -20.49
CA ALA A 244 -6.76 24.55 -20.34
C ALA A 244 -5.58 23.62 -20.69
N ASP A 245 -5.63 22.38 -20.22
CA ASP A 245 -4.63 21.34 -20.53
C ASP A 245 -4.55 20.97 -22.02
N LEU A 246 -5.67 21.15 -22.74
CA LEU A 246 -5.77 20.94 -24.19
C LEU A 246 -5.46 22.22 -24.99
N GLY A 247 -5.05 23.32 -24.34
CA GLY A 247 -4.75 24.60 -24.98
C GLY A 247 -5.98 25.38 -25.46
N MET A 248 -7.20 24.97 -25.07
CA MET A 248 -8.46 25.61 -25.45
C MET A 248 -8.74 26.82 -24.54
N LYS A 249 -7.96 27.89 -24.71
CA LYS A 249 -7.92 29.03 -23.78
C LYS A 249 -9.29 29.71 -23.58
N GLU A 250 -10.03 29.98 -24.66
CA GLU A 250 -11.31 30.69 -24.58
C GLU A 250 -12.38 29.89 -23.85
N THR A 251 -12.53 28.61 -24.20
CA THR A 251 -13.51 27.72 -23.56
C THR A 251 -13.13 27.41 -22.11
N ALA A 252 -11.83 27.29 -21.81
CA ALA A 252 -11.35 27.17 -20.42
C ALA A 252 -11.75 28.39 -19.58
N MET A 253 -11.48 29.61 -20.08
CA MET A 253 -11.84 30.84 -19.37
C MET A 253 -13.36 30.98 -19.17
N ALA A 254 -14.16 30.63 -20.19
CA ALA A 254 -15.61 30.63 -20.08
C ALA A 254 -16.11 29.63 -19.01
N ALA A 255 -15.58 28.41 -19.01
CA ALA A 255 -15.93 27.39 -18.03
C ALA A 255 -15.48 27.77 -16.60
N PHE A 256 -14.30 28.36 -16.42
CA PHE A 256 -13.87 28.87 -15.10
C PHE A 256 -14.80 29.96 -14.57
N LYS A 257 -15.26 30.89 -15.42
CA LYS A 257 -16.24 31.93 -15.04
C LYS A 257 -17.58 31.31 -14.64
N LYS A 258 -18.11 30.39 -15.46
CA LYS A 258 -19.36 29.68 -15.16
C LYS A 258 -19.28 28.90 -13.84
N SER A 259 -18.19 28.15 -13.62
CA SER A 259 -17.93 27.45 -12.36
C SER A 259 -17.90 28.40 -11.17
N MET A 260 -17.22 29.54 -11.30
CA MET A 260 -17.13 30.55 -10.25
C MET A 260 -18.50 31.12 -9.88
N GLU A 261 -19.34 31.45 -10.87
CA GLU A 261 -20.70 31.96 -10.61
C GLU A 261 -21.58 30.93 -9.89
N LEU A 262 -21.53 29.67 -10.34
CA LEU A 262 -22.26 28.57 -9.69
C LEU A 262 -21.76 28.33 -8.25
N ALA A 263 -20.44 28.42 -8.02
CA ALA A 263 -19.85 28.29 -6.69
C ALA A 263 -20.25 29.45 -5.76
N LYS A 264 -20.31 30.70 -6.27
CA LYS A 264 -20.81 31.87 -5.54
C LYS A 264 -22.26 31.66 -5.10
N LYS A 265 -23.13 31.23 -6.03
CA LYS A 265 -24.54 30.92 -5.73
C LYS A 265 -24.69 29.82 -4.67
N ALA A 266 -23.78 28.83 -4.67
CA ALA A 266 -23.75 27.76 -3.69
C ALA A 266 -23.04 28.13 -2.37
N GLY A 267 -22.54 29.36 -2.21
CA GLY A 267 -21.83 29.80 -1.01
C GLY A 267 -20.42 29.18 -0.81
N ASN A 268 -19.86 28.51 -1.82
CA ASN A 268 -18.55 27.86 -1.72
C ASN A 268 -17.41 28.80 -2.19
N MET A 269 -16.88 29.58 -1.26
CA MET A 269 -15.83 30.56 -1.55
C MET A 269 -14.46 29.95 -1.86
N ASP A 270 -14.20 28.69 -1.51
CA ASP A 270 -12.95 28.01 -1.89
C ASP A 270 -12.88 27.82 -3.40
N TYR A 271 -13.96 27.31 -4.00
CA TYR A 271 -14.03 27.17 -5.45
C TYR A 271 -14.01 28.51 -6.17
N VAL A 272 -14.59 29.56 -5.59
CA VAL A 272 -14.47 30.92 -6.13
C VAL A 272 -13.01 31.33 -6.22
N ARG A 273 -12.26 31.25 -5.12
CA ARG A 273 -10.83 31.59 -5.08
C ARG A 273 -9.99 30.74 -6.02
N MET A 274 -10.27 29.44 -6.11
CA MET A 274 -9.59 28.53 -7.04
C MET A 274 -9.81 28.92 -8.51
N ASN A 275 -11.05 29.28 -8.87
CA ASN A 275 -11.39 29.74 -10.22
C ASN A 275 -10.75 31.10 -10.54
N GLU A 276 -10.80 32.06 -9.62
CA GLU A 276 -10.14 33.36 -9.76
C GLU A 276 -8.63 33.22 -9.97
N LYS A 277 -7.97 32.36 -9.18
CA LYS A 277 -6.55 32.05 -9.36
C LYS A 277 -6.24 31.49 -10.74
N SER A 278 -7.09 30.57 -11.22
CA SER A 278 -6.91 29.93 -12.54
C SER A 278 -7.10 30.96 -13.66
N LEU A 279 -8.13 31.79 -13.60
CA LEU A 279 -8.39 32.87 -14.55
C LEU A 279 -7.22 33.88 -14.61
N LYS A 280 -6.72 34.30 -13.45
CA LYS A 280 -5.57 35.22 -13.36
C LYS A 280 -4.30 34.63 -13.97
N ALA A 281 -4.08 33.33 -13.78
CA ALA A 281 -2.92 32.64 -14.38
C ALA A 281 -3.00 32.59 -15.91
N MET A 282 -4.20 32.44 -16.47
CA MET A 282 -4.40 32.37 -17.93
C MET A 282 -4.33 33.73 -18.65
N MET A 283 -4.46 34.84 -17.92
CA MET A 283 -4.36 36.20 -18.48
C MET A 283 -2.93 36.73 -18.54
N LYS A 284 -1.97 36.02 -17.92
CA LYS A 284 -0.54 36.25 -18.08
C LYS A 284 -0.03 35.54 -19.33
#